data_AF-A0A838TL31-F1
#
_entry.id   AF-A0A838TL31-F1
#
_cell.length_a   1.000
_cell.length_b   1.000
_cell.length_c   1.000
_cell.angle_alpha   90.00
_cell.angle_beta   90.00
_cell.angle_gamma   90.00
#
_symmetry.space_group_name_H-M   'P 1'
#
loop_
_entity.id
_entity.type
_entity.pdbx_description
1 polymer ?
#
loop_
_entity_poly.entity_id
_entity_poly.type
_entity_poly.pdbx_seq_one_letter_code
_entity_poly.pdbx_strand_id
1 'polypeptide(L)'
;IASAGNDHRLGANEAPPAIISIFIGKYLTDVLKQIETRVGENFDEQDEAILKLDIHKSIPELMLDNTDRNRTSPFAFTGNKFEFRAVGSSENCAGAMTVLNTIIADTLTKFKHDVDGIIEKGEKKEIALLQVIQKYIVDSKKVLFEGDGYSEKWEQEAKKRGLPNVKTTPLALDAFVTPKAKKLFENNKIYSHSELEARHEILLESYIKKVQIEARVMGDLATNHILPAAIKYQNILIQNIKGLKEVGLAGTASANQLQIVGAIADHVNGMSDKVEKMIAARKVANEIADTRKKAIAYCDTVKSCFDDIRYNVDKLELLVDDKLWELPKYRELLFLR
;
A
#
# COMPACT_ATOMS: atom_id res chain seq x y z
N ILE A 1 2.22 8.43 -2.30
CA ILE A 1 2.28 7.08 -1.73
C ILE A 1 1.62 6.03 -2.61
N ALA A 2 0.53 6.33 -3.31
CA ALA A 2 -0.02 5.38 -4.28
C ALA A 2 0.87 5.33 -5.52
N SER A 3 1.38 4.14 -5.84
CA SER A 3 2.14 3.85 -7.05
C SER A 3 2.09 2.36 -7.36
N ALA A 4 2.29 1.99 -8.64
CA ALA A 4 2.21 0.60 -9.08
C ALA A 4 3.09 -0.36 -8.26
N GLY A 5 4.29 0.08 -7.86
CA GLY A 5 5.18 -0.69 -7.01
C GLY A 5 4.72 -0.76 -5.56
N ASN A 6 4.20 0.33 -5.00
CA ASN A 6 3.75 0.36 -3.60
C ASN A 6 2.44 -0.42 -3.39
N ASP A 7 1.62 -0.61 -4.44
CA ASP A 7 0.46 -1.51 -4.42
C ASP A 7 0.85 -2.96 -4.03
N HIS A 8 2.05 -3.41 -4.39
CA HIS A 8 2.56 -4.75 -4.01
C HIS A 8 3.08 -4.80 -2.56
N ARG A 9 3.37 -3.63 -1.97
CA ARG A 9 4.00 -3.52 -0.65
C ARG A 9 2.97 -3.34 0.45
N LEU A 10 2.02 -2.40 0.29
CA LEU A 10 1.11 -2.00 1.36
C LEU A 10 0.23 -3.17 1.83
N GLY A 11 0.20 -3.40 3.14
CA GLY A 11 -0.58 -4.47 3.79
C GLY A 11 0.12 -5.83 3.83
N ALA A 12 1.41 -5.91 3.54
CA ALA A 12 2.20 -7.14 3.59
C ALA A 12 3.59 -6.92 4.20
N ASN A 13 4.18 -7.96 4.79
CA ASN A 13 5.60 -8.01 5.18
C ASN A 13 6.12 -6.74 5.87
N GLU A 14 5.53 -6.38 7.03
CA GLU A 14 5.86 -5.18 7.82
C GLU A 14 5.51 -3.82 7.18
N ALA A 15 4.93 -3.77 5.99
CA ALA A 15 4.41 -2.53 5.42
C ALA A 15 2.93 -2.31 5.77
N PRO A 16 2.56 -1.09 6.20
CA PRO A 16 1.22 -0.80 6.70
C PRO A 16 0.13 -0.99 5.63
N PRO A 17 -1.12 -1.30 6.02
CA PRO A 17 -2.24 -1.39 5.08
C PRO A 17 -2.58 -0.01 4.49
N ALA A 18 -3.40 0.00 3.42
CA ALA A 18 -3.91 1.22 2.78
C ALA A 18 -4.99 1.97 3.61
N ILE A 19 -5.03 1.74 4.91
CA ILE A 19 -5.94 2.37 5.88
C ILE A 19 -5.10 3.34 6.70
N ILE A 20 -5.31 4.65 6.55
CA ILE A 20 -4.56 5.66 7.30
C ILE A 20 -5.10 5.73 8.75
N SER A 21 -4.30 5.24 9.69
CA SER A 21 -4.51 5.36 11.14
C SER A 21 -3.25 5.84 11.85
N ILE A 22 -3.43 6.37 13.06
CA ILE A 22 -2.36 6.93 13.87
C ILE A 22 -2.21 6.09 15.14
N PHE A 23 -0.97 5.65 15.38
CA PHE A 23 -0.53 5.02 16.61
C PHE A 23 0.16 6.08 17.47
N ILE A 24 -0.29 6.27 18.71
CA ILE A 24 0.29 7.25 19.64
C ILE A 24 0.86 6.61 20.92
N GLY A 25 0.60 5.32 21.13
CA GLY A 25 1.04 4.59 22.30
C GLY A 25 0.11 4.82 23.50
N LYS A 26 0.22 3.90 24.47
CA LYS A 26 -0.62 3.90 25.68
C LYS A 26 -0.53 5.20 26.48
N TYR A 27 0.68 5.71 26.72
CA TYR A 27 0.89 6.92 27.52
C TYR A 27 0.18 8.14 26.95
N LEU A 28 0.40 8.43 25.66
CA LEU A 28 -0.24 9.58 25.03
C LEU A 28 -1.75 9.35 24.92
N THR A 29 -2.20 8.12 24.67
CA THR A 29 -3.63 7.76 24.70
C THR A 29 -4.27 8.09 26.05
N ASP A 30 -3.61 7.75 27.16
CA ASP A 30 -4.11 8.04 28.51
C ASP A 30 -4.16 9.55 28.78
N VAL A 31 -3.15 10.32 28.34
CA VAL A 31 -3.15 11.79 28.42
C VAL A 31 -4.30 12.39 27.61
N LEU A 32 -4.50 11.97 26.36
CA LEU A 32 -5.61 12.46 25.53
C LEU A 32 -6.96 12.14 26.19
N LYS A 33 -7.10 10.96 26.80
CA LYS A 33 -8.31 10.55 27.52
C LYS A 33 -8.56 11.40 28.77
N GLN A 34 -7.53 11.79 29.50
CA GLN A 34 -7.66 12.69 30.66
C GLN A 34 -8.17 14.08 30.23
N ILE A 35 -7.62 14.63 29.15
CA ILE A 35 -8.07 15.93 28.62
C ILE A 35 -9.52 15.82 28.17
N GLU A 36 -9.86 14.75 27.44
CA GLU A 36 -11.21 14.54 26.95
C GLU A 36 -12.27 14.49 28.06
N THR A 37 -12.00 13.74 29.14
CA THR A 37 -13.00 13.53 30.20
C THR A 37 -13.10 14.68 31.18
N ARG A 38 -12.02 15.46 31.35
CA ARG A 38 -11.94 16.51 32.36
C ARG A 38 -12.26 17.90 31.81
N VAL A 39 -11.98 18.15 30.52
CA VAL A 39 -12.30 19.44 29.90
C VAL A 39 -13.72 19.39 29.34
N GLY A 40 -14.61 20.21 29.92
CA GLY A 40 -16.01 20.34 29.54
C GLY A 40 -16.52 21.78 29.65
N GLU A 41 -17.83 21.98 29.55
CA GLU A 41 -18.44 23.33 29.54
C GLU A 41 -18.24 24.12 30.85
N ASN A 42 -18.08 23.43 31.98
CA ASN A 42 -17.85 24.06 33.30
C ASN A 42 -16.37 24.07 33.72
N PHE A 43 -15.44 23.87 32.77
CA PHE A 43 -14.01 23.80 33.08
C PHE A 43 -13.46 25.17 33.47
N ASP A 44 -12.97 25.29 34.70
CA ASP A 44 -12.50 26.55 35.27
C ASP A 44 -10.97 26.60 35.49
N GLU A 45 -10.49 27.70 36.06
CA GLU A 45 -9.06 27.94 36.32
C GLU A 45 -8.45 26.95 37.33
N GLN A 46 -9.25 26.48 38.29
CA GLN A 46 -8.79 25.52 39.29
C GLN A 46 -8.64 24.14 38.64
N ASP A 47 -9.61 23.73 37.83
CA ASP A 47 -9.54 22.51 37.03
C ASP A 47 -8.34 22.53 36.06
N GLU A 48 -8.08 23.67 35.43
CA GLU A 48 -6.92 23.90 34.56
C GLU A 48 -5.59 23.66 35.27
N ALA A 49 -5.42 24.25 36.45
CA ALA A 49 -4.20 24.11 37.24
C ALA A 49 -3.97 22.66 37.68
N ILE A 50 -5.02 21.97 38.11
CA ILE A 50 -4.96 20.55 38.52
C ILE A 50 -4.61 19.67 37.31
N LEU A 51 -5.27 19.88 36.18
CA LEU A 51 -5.03 19.11 34.97
C LEU A 51 -3.59 19.28 34.47
N LYS A 52 -3.05 20.51 34.48
CA LYS A 52 -1.64 20.76 34.11
C LYS A 52 -0.66 20.00 35.01
N LEU A 53 -0.90 19.98 36.32
CA LEU A 53 -0.05 19.24 37.27
C LEU A 53 -0.10 17.74 37.03
N ASP A 54 -1.28 17.20 36.71
CA ASP A 54 -1.46 15.77 36.46
C ASP A 54 -0.87 15.33 35.10
N ILE A 55 -1.00 16.17 34.06
CA ILE A 55 -0.37 15.94 32.76
C ILE A 55 1.16 15.98 32.90
N HIS A 56 1.72 16.95 33.65
CA HIS A 56 3.16 17.06 33.83
C HIS A 56 3.76 15.85 34.57
N LYS A 57 3.01 15.22 35.47
CA LYS A 57 3.38 13.94 36.10
C LYS A 57 3.26 12.74 35.14
N SER A 58 2.39 12.83 34.14
CA SER A 58 2.04 11.73 33.24
C SER A 58 2.86 11.71 31.95
N ILE A 59 3.46 12.84 31.54
CA ILE A 59 4.39 12.92 30.41
C ILE A 59 5.80 12.64 30.95
N PRO A 60 6.34 11.41 30.83
CA PRO A 60 7.76 11.18 31.13
C PRO A 60 8.62 12.12 30.26
N GLU A 61 9.80 12.52 30.76
CA GLU A 61 10.82 13.14 29.91
C GLU A 61 10.95 12.31 28.63
N LEU A 62 11.03 12.98 27.47
CA LEU A 62 11.14 12.38 26.14
C LEU A 62 12.35 11.43 26.07
N MET A 63 12.17 10.21 26.57
CA MET A 63 13.18 9.16 26.52
C MET A 63 13.32 8.70 25.07
N LEU A 64 14.57 8.45 24.67
CA LEU A 64 14.89 7.85 23.38
C LEU A 64 14.15 6.51 23.23
N ASP A 65 13.24 6.45 22.25
CA ASP A 65 12.69 5.24 21.62
C ASP A 65 12.26 4.12 22.58
N ASN A 66 11.29 4.40 23.46
CA ASN A 66 10.72 3.40 24.38
C ASN A 66 9.26 3.01 24.06
N THR A 67 8.77 3.37 22.87
CA THR A 67 7.41 3.00 22.43
C THR A 67 7.41 1.59 21.84
N ASP A 68 6.44 0.78 22.27
CA ASP A 68 6.08 -0.49 21.62
C ASP A 68 6.02 -0.27 20.11
N ARG A 69 6.95 -0.91 19.38
CA ARG A 69 7.15 -0.68 17.95
C ARG A 69 6.02 -1.38 17.20
N ASN A 70 4.82 -0.82 17.23
CA ASN A 70 3.75 -1.24 16.34
C ASN A 70 4.12 -0.83 14.90
N ARG A 71 4.82 -1.73 14.19
CA ARG A 71 5.32 -1.52 12.82
C ARG A 71 4.21 -1.56 11.76
N THR A 72 3.00 -1.98 12.15
CA THR A 72 1.87 -2.16 11.23
C THR A 72 1.09 -0.87 11.00
N SER A 73 1.28 0.15 11.86
CA SER A 73 0.62 1.45 11.70
C SER A 73 1.29 2.30 10.61
N PRO A 74 0.50 2.95 9.73
CA PRO A 74 1.06 3.84 8.70
C PRO A 74 1.60 5.15 9.26
N PHE A 75 1.09 5.62 10.40
CA PHE A 75 1.52 6.85 11.06
C PHE A 75 1.76 6.55 12.54
N ALA A 76 2.99 6.64 13.02
CA ALA A 76 3.34 6.24 14.38
C ALA A 76 4.09 7.34 15.12
N PHE A 77 3.64 7.66 16.34
CA PHE A 77 4.41 8.47 17.27
C PHE A 77 5.45 7.60 17.96
N THR A 78 6.73 7.96 17.82
CA THR A 78 7.86 7.19 18.37
C THR A 78 8.59 7.97 19.45
N GLY A 79 7.84 8.60 20.35
CA GLY A 79 8.37 9.36 21.48
C GLY A 79 8.51 10.85 21.19
N ASN A 80 9.32 11.26 20.21
CA ASN A 80 9.59 12.69 19.93
C ASN A 80 9.26 13.14 18.50
N LYS A 81 8.79 12.23 17.67
CA LYS A 81 8.50 12.47 16.25
C LYS A 81 7.36 11.56 15.80
N PHE A 82 6.79 11.90 14.65
CA PHE A 82 5.93 11.00 13.89
C PHE A 82 6.68 10.37 12.73
N GLU A 83 6.44 9.08 12.51
CA GLU A 83 6.95 8.32 11.38
C GLU A 83 5.82 7.99 10.42
N PHE A 84 5.92 8.47 9.18
CA PHE A 84 4.99 8.12 8.11
C PHE A 84 5.55 6.97 7.28
N ARG A 85 5.05 5.76 7.53
CA ARG A 85 5.61 4.48 7.04
C ARG A 85 5.00 4.00 5.72
N ALA A 86 3.93 4.65 5.27
CA ALA A 86 3.22 4.28 4.04
C ALA A 86 3.94 4.72 2.75
N VAL A 87 4.97 5.57 2.84
CA VAL A 87 5.76 6.05 1.69
C VAL A 87 6.54 4.89 1.05
N GLY A 88 6.45 4.73 -0.27
CA GLY A 88 7.18 3.71 -1.01
C GLY A 88 8.67 4.05 -1.14
N SER A 89 9.53 3.03 -1.18
CA SER A 89 11.00 3.21 -1.20
C SER A 89 11.55 3.92 -2.44
N SER A 90 10.84 3.87 -3.56
CA SER A 90 11.20 4.54 -4.81
C SER A 90 10.54 5.91 -4.98
N GLU A 91 9.67 6.33 -4.05
CA GLU A 91 8.96 7.60 -4.16
C GLU A 91 9.80 8.79 -3.68
N ASN A 92 9.60 9.94 -4.32
CA ASN A 92 10.16 11.19 -3.82
C ASN A 92 9.38 11.65 -2.58
N CYS A 93 10.09 11.82 -1.46
CA CYS A 93 9.53 12.30 -0.19
C CYS A 93 8.75 13.62 -0.32
N ALA A 94 9.13 14.50 -1.25
CA ALA A 94 8.48 15.80 -1.46
C ALA A 94 6.98 15.68 -1.70
N GLY A 95 6.51 14.63 -2.39
CA GLY A 95 5.08 14.42 -2.63
C GLY A 95 4.30 14.22 -1.32
N ALA A 96 4.77 13.28 -0.48
CA ALA A 96 4.16 13.03 0.83
C ALA A 96 4.31 14.24 1.77
N MET A 97 5.49 14.86 1.79
CA MET A 97 5.76 16.02 2.65
C MET A 97 4.92 17.23 2.26
N THR A 98 4.68 17.48 0.97
CA THR A 98 3.80 18.57 0.52
C THR A 98 2.40 18.39 1.08
N VAL A 99 1.84 17.19 0.97
CA VAL A 99 0.49 16.89 1.48
C VAL A 99 0.44 17.05 3.00
N LEU A 100 1.38 16.42 3.73
CA LEU A 100 1.39 16.46 5.20
C LEU A 100 1.59 17.88 5.74
N ASN A 101 2.58 18.61 5.22
CA ASN A 101 2.84 19.99 5.66
C ASN A 101 1.65 20.91 5.36
N THR A 102 0.98 20.73 4.22
CA THR A 102 -0.24 21.50 3.90
C THR A 102 -1.36 21.20 4.90
N ILE A 103 -1.59 19.93 5.24
CA ILE A 103 -2.60 19.53 6.23
C ILE A 103 -2.29 20.14 7.60
N ILE A 104 -1.03 20.11 8.04
CA ILE A 104 -0.61 20.69 9.32
C ILE A 104 -0.78 22.21 9.31
N ALA A 105 -0.36 22.90 8.25
CA ALA A 105 -0.54 24.35 8.12
C ALA A 105 -2.01 24.77 8.18
N ASP A 106 -2.89 24.06 7.46
CA ASP A 106 -4.33 24.30 7.46
C ASP A 106 -4.93 24.07 8.86
N THR A 107 -4.50 22.99 9.53
CA THR A 107 -4.98 22.62 10.87
C THR A 107 -4.54 23.65 11.92
N LEU A 108 -3.29 24.11 11.91
CA LEU A 108 -2.80 25.13 12.83
C LEU A 108 -3.47 26.49 12.61
N THR A 109 -3.74 26.85 11.35
CA THR A 109 -4.48 28.07 11.01
C THR A 109 -5.90 28.02 11.59
N LYS A 110 -6.60 26.90 11.40
CA LYS A 110 -7.94 26.68 11.97
C LYS A 110 -7.93 26.66 13.49
N PHE A 111 -6.95 25.98 14.08
CA PHE A 111 -6.79 25.93 15.52
C PHE A 111 -6.65 27.34 16.12
N LYS A 112 -5.82 28.19 15.51
CA LYS A 112 -5.67 29.58 15.96
C LYS A 112 -6.99 30.35 15.89
N HIS A 113 -7.70 30.23 14.77
CA HIS A 113 -9.01 30.89 14.59
C HIS A 113 -10.05 30.39 15.61
N ASP A 114 -10.13 29.09 15.85
CA ASP A 114 -11.06 28.50 16.81
C ASP A 114 -10.78 28.96 18.24
N VAL A 115 -9.50 29.06 18.63
CA VAL A 115 -9.07 29.56 19.94
C VAL A 115 -9.40 31.05 20.09
N ASP A 116 -9.10 31.86 19.08
CA ASP A 116 -9.39 33.31 19.10
C ASP A 116 -10.89 33.57 19.25
N GLY A 117 -11.74 32.82 18.56
CA GLY A 117 -13.19 32.94 18.68
C GLY A 117 -13.76 32.57 20.06
N ILE A 118 -13.02 31.83 20.88
CA ILE A 118 -13.39 31.58 22.29
C ILE A 118 -12.87 32.70 23.19
N ILE A 119 -11.64 33.18 22.95
CA ILE A 119 -11.06 34.31 23.69
C ILE A 119 -11.92 35.58 23.52
N GLU A 120 -12.41 35.84 22.31
CA GLU A 120 -13.30 36.98 22.03
C GLU A 120 -14.61 36.94 22.80
N LYS A 121 -15.04 35.77 23.28
CA LYS A 121 -16.23 35.60 24.13
C LYS A 121 -15.95 35.87 25.62
N GLY A 122 -14.71 36.19 25.98
CA GLY A 122 -14.30 36.57 27.34
C GLY A 122 -13.59 35.47 28.13
N GLU A 123 -13.34 34.31 27.52
CA GLU A 123 -12.61 33.22 28.17
C GLU A 123 -11.10 33.50 28.24
N LYS A 124 -10.44 32.98 29.28
CA LYS A 124 -8.97 33.03 29.38
C LYS A 124 -8.33 32.18 28.29
N LYS A 125 -7.15 32.60 27.84
CA LYS A 125 -6.41 31.95 26.75
C LYS A 125 -6.15 30.46 27.03
N GLU A 126 -5.77 30.12 28.25
CA GLU A 126 -5.42 28.76 28.65
C GLU A 126 -6.63 27.82 28.62
N ILE A 127 -7.79 28.31 29.09
CA ILE A 127 -9.08 27.60 29.04
C ILE A 127 -9.51 27.42 27.58
N ALA A 128 -9.45 28.48 26.76
CA ALA A 128 -9.77 28.43 25.34
C ALA A 128 -8.92 27.39 24.58
N LEU A 129 -7.61 27.33 24.87
CA LEU A 129 -6.70 26.32 24.31
C LEU A 129 -7.16 24.90 24.65
N LEU A 130 -7.43 24.61 25.92
CA LEU A 130 -7.83 23.27 26.36
C LEU A 130 -9.19 22.86 25.78
N GLN A 131 -10.15 23.78 25.68
CA GLN A 131 -11.45 23.51 25.06
C GLN A 131 -11.32 23.13 23.58
N VAL A 132 -10.49 23.85 22.80
CA VAL A 132 -10.26 23.49 21.39
C VAL A 132 -9.49 22.17 21.26
N ILE A 133 -8.47 21.95 22.11
CA ILE A 133 -7.72 20.69 22.12
C ILE A 133 -8.65 19.51 22.43
N GLN A 134 -9.51 19.62 23.44
CA GLN A 134 -10.50 18.59 23.77
C GLN A 134 -11.39 18.26 22.57
N LYS A 135 -11.93 19.28 21.90
CA LYS A 135 -12.76 19.10 20.71
C LYS A 135 -12.01 18.34 19.62
N TYR A 136 -10.76 18.71 19.36
CA TYR A 136 -9.95 18.06 18.32
C TYR A 136 -9.57 16.62 18.71
N ILE A 137 -9.41 16.32 20.00
CA ILE A 137 -9.21 14.95 20.51
C ILE A 137 -10.44 14.12 20.18
N VAL A 138 -11.65 14.62 20.50
CA VAL A 138 -12.91 13.92 20.21
C VAL A 138 -13.06 13.68 18.71
N ASP A 139 -12.84 14.71 17.89
CA ASP A 139 -12.99 14.64 16.42
C ASP A 139 -11.98 13.68 15.75
N SER A 140 -10.78 13.53 16.33
CA SER A 140 -9.70 12.69 15.79
C SER A 140 -9.74 11.23 16.25
N LYS A 141 -10.56 10.87 17.25
CA LYS A 141 -10.63 9.50 17.78
C LYS A 141 -10.75 8.39 16.74
N LYS A 142 -11.54 8.63 15.69
CA LYS A 142 -11.79 7.63 14.64
C LYS A 142 -10.49 7.14 13.97
N VAL A 143 -9.46 7.99 13.87
CA VAL A 143 -8.17 7.65 13.25
C VAL A 143 -7.15 7.06 14.22
N LEU A 144 -7.38 7.13 15.54
CA LEU A 144 -6.49 6.56 16.54
C LEU A 144 -6.66 5.05 16.63
N PHE A 145 -5.58 4.30 16.46
CA PHE A 145 -5.59 2.84 16.53
C PHE A 145 -4.27 2.29 17.06
N GLU A 146 -4.38 1.53 18.15
CA GLU A 146 -3.24 0.98 18.90
C GLU A 146 -2.98 -0.51 18.60
N GLY A 147 -3.85 -1.16 17.83
CA GLY A 147 -3.82 -2.61 17.59
C GLY A 147 -3.03 -3.04 16.35
N ASP A 148 -3.17 -4.31 15.99
CA ASP A 148 -2.57 -4.89 14.79
C ASP A 148 -3.31 -4.44 13.52
N GLY A 149 -2.61 -3.66 12.69
CA GLY A 149 -3.11 -3.13 11.43
C GLY A 149 -3.32 -4.17 10.34
N TYR A 150 -2.77 -5.38 10.46
CA TYR A 150 -3.00 -6.47 9.50
C TYR A 150 -4.22 -7.32 9.80
N SER A 151 -4.78 -7.19 11.00
CA SER A 151 -5.90 -8.01 11.41
C SER A 151 -7.13 -7.71 10.55
N GLU A 152 -7.86 -8.76 10.13
CA GLU A 152 -9.15 -8.61 9.46
C GLU A 152 -10.16 -7.85 10.35
N LYS A 153 -10.02 -8.01 11.67
CA LYS A 153 -10.76 -7.24 12.68
C LYS A 153 -10.56 -5.73 12.48
N TRP A 154 -9.32 -5.29 12.24
CA TRP A 154 -9.05 -3.88 11.96
C TRP A 154 -9.67 -3.41 10.65
N GLU A 155 -9.61 -4.21 9.58
CA GLU A 155 -10.25 -3.83 8.30
C GLU A 155 -11.77 -3.63 8.46
N GLN A 156 -12.44 -4.52 9.20
CA GLN A 156 -13.87 -4.40 9.50
C GLN A 156 -14.16 -3.20 10.41
N GLU A 157 -13.34 -2.96 11.43
CA GLU A 157 -13.49 -1.84 12.36
C GLU A 157 -13.25 -0.49 11.67
N ALA A 158 -12.18 -0.36 10.89
CA ALA A 158 -11.88 0.82 10.09
C ALA A 158 -13.04 1.19 9.17
N LYS A 159 -13.67 0.19 8.53
CA LYS A 159 -14.88 0.40 7.73
C LYS A 159 -16.05 0.93 8.56
N LYS A 160 -16.29 0.39 9.76
CA LYS A 160 -17.32 0.90 10.70
C LYS A 160 -17.03 2.34 11.14
N ARG A 161 -15.76 2.69 11.31
CA ARG A 161 -15.28 4.04 11.65
C ARG A 161 -15.28 5.01 10.45
N GLY A 162 -15.61 4.53 9.24
CA GLY A 162 -15.63 5.34 8.01
C GLY A 162 -14.25 5.67 7.45
N LEU A 163 -13.22 4.90 7.80
CA LEU A 163 -11.88 5.06 7.25
C LEU A 163 -11.80 4.39 5.87
N PRO A 164 -11.31 5.09 4.83
CA PRO A 164 -11.18 4.52 3.49
C PRO A 164 -10.07 3.46 3.47
N ASN A 165 -10.30 2.38 2.72
CA ASN A 165 -9.32 1.35 2.41
C ASN A 165 -9.25 1.19 0.88
N VAL A 166 -8.43 2.02 0.22
CA VAL A 166 -8.31 2.03 -1.24
C VAL A 166 -7.02 1.34 -1.63
N LYS A 167 -7.13 0.07 -2.03
CA LYS A 167 -5.98 -0.84 -2.23
C LYS A 167 -5.26 -0.65 -3.56
N THR A 168 -5.89 -0.03 -4.56
CA THR A 168 -5.33 0.09 -5.92
C THR A 168 -5.00 1.54 -6.26
N THR A 169 -3.84 1.73 -6.89
CA THR A 169 -3.35 3.08 -7.23
C THR A 169 -4.34 3.90 -8.07
N PRO A 170 -4.98 3.41 -9.15
CA PRO A 170 -5.87 4.24 -9.95
C PRO A 170 -7.02 4.85 -9.16
N LEU A 171 -7.60 4.09 -8.23
CA LEU A 171 -8.69 4.59 -7.37
C LEU A 171 -8.15 5.47 -6.24
N ALA A 172 -6.97 5.17 -5.69
CA ALA A 172 -6.37 5.97 -4.63
C ALA A 172 -5.97 7.37 -5.12
N LEU A 173 -5.58 7.49 -6.40
CA LEU A 173 -5.21 8.77 -7.01
C LEU A 173 -6.39 9.75 -7.13
N ASP A 174 -7.63 9.26 -7.16
CA ASP A 174 -8.82 10.13 -7.17
C ASP A 174 -8.89 11.08 -5.97
N ALA A 175 -8.20 10.76 -4.88
CA ALA A 175 -8.07 11.63 -3.71
C ALA A 175 -7.61 13.05 -4.09
N PHE A 176 -6.76 13.21 -5.13
CA PHE A 176 -6.28 14.51 -5.60
C PHE A 176 -7.37 15.41 -6.18
N VAL A 177 -8.40 14.83 -6.80
CA VAL A 177 -9.45 15.58 -7.50
C VAL A 177 -10.72 15.73 -6.66
N THR A 178 -10.71 15.26 -5.42
CA THR A 178 -11.84 15.46 -4.50
C THR A 178 -12.04 16.95 -4.17
N PRO A 179 -13.29 17.40 -3.94
CA PRO A 179 -13.56 18.78 -3.52
C PRO A 179 -12.79 19.18 -2.25
N LYS A 180 -12.60 18.23 -1.33
CA LYS A 180 -11.85 18.43 -0.09
C LYS A 180 -10.37 18.72 -0.37
N ALA A 181 -9.72 17.93 -1.23
CA ALA A 181 -8.32 18.15 -1.59
C ALA A 181 -8.14 19.47 -2.33
N LYS A 182 -9.01 19.73 -3.33
CA LYS A 182 -9.01 20.98 -4.10
C LYS A 182 -9.07 22.22 -3.19
N LYS A 183 -10.05 22.27 -2.28
CA LYS A 183 -10.19 23.37 -1.31
C LYS A 183 -9.01 23.47 -0.35
N LEU A 184 -8.48 22.36 0.14
CA LEU A 184 -7.33 22.35 1.05
C LEU A 184 -6.11 23.02 0.40
N PHE A 185 -5.73 22.60 -0.80
CA PHE A 185 -4.54 23.12 -1.47
C PHE A 185 -4.74 24.55 -1.98
N GLU A 186 -5.93 24.89 -2.48
CA GLU A 186 -6.26 26.24 -2.96
C GLU A 186 -6.21 27.25 -1.81
N ASN A 187 -6.89 26.96 -0.69
CA ASN A 187 -6.92 27.85 0.48
C ASN A 187 -5.52 28.12 1.05
N ASN A 188 -4.64 27.12 0.99
CA ASN A 188 -3.27 27.23 1.47
C ASN A 188 -2.29 27.73 0.39
N LYS A 189 -2.79 28.09 -0.80
CA LYS A 189 -2.00 28.62 -1.94
C LYS A 189 -0.85 27.70 -2.37
N ILE A 190 -1.08 26.38 -2.27
CA ILE A 190 -0.08 25.37 -2.63
C ILE A 190 -0.28 24.88 -4.07
N TYR A 191 -1.53 24.59 -4.45
CA TYR A 191 -1.91 24.22 -5.82
C TYR A 191 -3.26 24.83 -6.17
N SER A 192 -3.41 25.19 -7.43
CA SER A 192 -4.68 25.46 -8.08
C SER A 192 -5.42 24.16 -8.43
N HIS A 193 -6.71 24.27 -8.76
CA HIS A 193 -7.51 23.11 -9.19
C HIS A 193 -6.93 22.44 -10.44
N SER A 194 -6.51 23.23 -11.43
CA SER A 194 -5.93 22.70 -12.67
C SER A 194 -4.60 21.98 -12.43
N GLU A 195 -3.77 22.46 -11.49
CA GLU A 195 -2.52 21.78 -11.14
C GLU A 195 -2.77 20.44 -10.44
N LEU A 196 -3.79 20.34 -9.59
CA LEU A 196 -4.17 19.07 -8.97
C LEU A 196 -4.69 18.07 -10.00
N GLU A 197 -5.52 18.51 -10.94
CA GLU A 197 -6.03 17.68 -12.04
C GLU A 197 -4.89 17.23 -12.96
N ALA A 198 -3.96 18.12 -13.31
CA ALA A 198 -2.78 17.76 -14.08
C ALA A 198 -1.90 16.73 -13.35
N ARG A 199 -1.69 16.89 -12.03
CA ARG A 199 -0.95 15.91 -11.22
C ARG A 199 -1.64 14.56 -11.19
N HIS A 200 -2.97 14.54 -11.03
CA HIS A 200 -3.77 13.32 -11.08
C HIS A 200 -3.57 12.58 -12.41
N GLU A 201 -3.68 13.31 -13.52
CA GLU A 201 -3.49 12.78 -14.87
C GLU A 201 -2.07 12.20 -15.09
N ILE A 202 -1.03 12.95 -14.71
CA ILE A 202 0.37 12.52 -14.85
C ILE A 202 0.65 11.23 -14.05
N LEU A 203 0.10 11.13 -12.84
CA LEU A 203 0.29 9.96 -11.99
C LEU A 203 -0.44 8.73 -12.54
N LEU A 204 -1.64 8.90 -13.09
CA LEU A 204 -2.35 7.83 -13.79
C LEU A 204 -1.60 7.37 -15.05
N GLU A 205 -1.07 8.30 -15.84
CA GLU A 205 -0.28 7.98 -17.03
C GLU A 205 1.00 7.22 -16.67
N SER A 206 1.69 7.65 -15.60
CA SER A 206 2.85 6.95 -15.07
C SER A 206 2.53 5.51 -14.66
N TYR A 207 1.40 5.32 -13.95
CA TYR A 207 0.90 3.99 -13.59
C TYR A 207 0.64 3.13 -14.83
N ILE A 208 -0.11 3.65 -15.81
CA ILE A 208 -0.43 2.95 -17.06
C ILE A 208 0.84 2.49 -17.76
N LYS A 209 1.80 3.40 -17.96
CA LYS A 209 3.07 3.10 -18.64
C LYS A 209 3.87 2.03 -17.88
N LYS A 210 3.93 2.11 -16.55
CA LYS A 210 4.64 1.14 -15.72
C LYS A 210 4.05 -0.26 -15.86
N VAL A 211 2.74 -0.42 -15.64
CA VAL A 211 2.05 -1.70 -15.78
C VAL A 211 2.10 -2.22 -17.22
N GLN A 212 2.05 -1.32 -18.22
CA GLN A 212 2.21 -1.70 -19.62
C GLN A 212 3.60 -2.28 -19.92
N ILE A 213 4.67 -1.69 -19.37
CA ILE A 213 6.03 -2.22 -19.53
C ILE A 213 6.14 -3.58 -18.85
N GLU A 214 5.63 -3.72 -17.62
CA GLU A 214 5.63 -5.00 -16.89
C GLU A 214 4.90 -6.09 -17.69
N ALA A 215 3.71 -5.79 -18.23
CA ALA A 215 2.95 -6.72 -19.07
C ALA A 215 3.73 -7.13 -20.33
N ARG A 216 4.39 -6.17 -21.00
CA ARG A 216 5.18 -6.43 -22.21
C ARG A 216 6.36 -7.33 -21.91
N VAL A 217 7.14 -6.99 -20.88
CA VAL A 217 8.31 -7.77 -20.47
C VAL A 217 7.90 -9.16 -20.01
N MET A 218 6.82 -9.28 -19.22
CA MET A 218 6.32 -10.58 -18.79
C MET A 218 5.90 -11.47 -19.96
N GLY A 219 5.17 -10.92 -20.93
CA GLY A 219 4.77 -11.67 -22.12
C GLY A 219 5.97 -12.09 -22.98
N ASP A 220 6.94 -11.18 -23.14
CA ASP A 220 8.18 -11.42 -23.88
C ASP A 220 9.02 -12.52 -23.22
N LEU A 221 9.28 -12.43 -21.92
CA LEU A 221 10.02 -13.43 -21.16
C LEU A 221 9.32 -14.80 -21.18
N ALA A 222 8.01 -14.83 -20.96
CA ALA A 222 7.23 -16.07 -20.98
C ALA A 222 7.32 -16.77 -22.35
N THR A 223 7.21 -16.00 -23.44
CA THR A 223 7.15 -16.54 -24.81
C THR A 223 8.53 -16.89 -25.37
N ASN A 224 9.53 -16.05 -25.12
CA ASN A 224 10.84 -16.16 -25.76
C ASN A 224 11.91 -16.86 -24.91
N HIS A 225 11.73 -16.94 -23.59
CA HIS A 225 12.71 -17.56 -22.68
C HIS A 225 12.14 -18.80 -21.99
N ILE A 226 10.99 -18.67 -21.32
CA ILE A 226 10.42 -19.76 -20.51
C ILE A 226 9.85 -20.87 -21.39
N LEU A 227 9.02 -20.50 -22.38
CA LEU A 227 8.39 -21.46 -23.28
C LEU A 227 9.41 -22.35 -24.03
N PRO A 228 10.47 -21.80 -24.66
CA PRO A 228 11.46 -22.62 -25.35
C PRO A 228 12.23 -23.54 -24.40
N ALA A 229 12.60 -23.07 -23.20
CA ALA A 229 13.28 -23.89 -22.20
C ALA A 229 12.41 -25.09 -21.76
N ALA A 230 11.12 -24.84 -21.49
CA ALA A 230 10.17 -25.88 -21.12
C ALA A 230 9.97 -26.91 -22.24
N ILE A 231 9.77 -26.46 -23.49
CA ILE A 231 9.61 -27.35 -24.65
C ILE A 231 10.88 -28.18 -24.89
N LYS A 232 12.06 -27.56 -24.76
CA LYS A 232 13.34 -28.26 -24.94
C LYS A 232 13.50 -29.39 -23.93
N TYR A 233 13.20 -29.12 -22.65
CA TYR A 233 13.26 -30.15 -21.63
C TYR A 233 12.18 -31.22 -21.81
N GLN A 234 10.96 -30.82 -22.18
CA GLN A 234 9.88 -31.75 -22.51
C GLN A 234 10.29 -32.73 -23.63
N ASN A 235 10.95 -32.24 -24.68
CA ASN A 235 11.48 -33.08 -25.75
C ASN A 235 12.52 -34.08 -25.27
N ILE A 236 13.42 -33.70 -24.36
CA ILE A 236 14.42 -34.61 -23.75
C ILE A 236 13.71 -35.76 -23.03
N LEU A 237 12.69 -35.45 -22.22
CA LEU A 237 11.91 -36.46 -21.52
C LEU A 237 11.17 -37.39 -22.49
N ILE A 238 10.57 -36.84 -23.55
CA ILE A 238 9.87 -37.64 -24.57
C ILE A 238 10.84 -38.60 -25.28
N GLN A 239 12.06 -38.16 -25.61
CA GLN A 239 13.08 -39.03 -26.22
C GLN A 239 13.51 -40.13 -25.25
N ASN A 240 13.67 -39.82 -23.96
CA ASN A 240 13.97 -40.83 -22.95
C ASN A 240 12.86 -41.89 -22.86
N ILE A 241 11.58 -41.47 -22.82
CA ILE A 241 10.43 -42.38 -22.77
C ILE A 241 10.40 -43.29 -24.01
N LYS A 242 10.64 -42.75 -25.20
CA LYS A 242 10.71 -43.53 -26.45
C LYS A 242 11.83 -44.57 -26.38
N GLY A 243 13.04 -44.15 -25.98
CA GLY A 243 14.19 -45.04 -25.84
C GLY A 243 13.95 -46.18 -24.85
N LEU A 244 13.34 -45.90 -23.69
CA LEU A 244 12.96 -46.93 -22.70
C LEU A 244 11.97 -47.94 -23.29
N LYS A 245 11.01 -47.48 -24.08
CA LYS A 245 10.04 -48.34 -24.75
C LYS A 245 10.70 -49.23 -25.81
N GLU A 246 11.64 -48.70 -26.58
CA GLU A 246 12.37 -49.44 -27.63
C GLU A 246 13.23 -50.57 -27.07
N VAL A 247 13.83 -50.39 -25.88
CA VAL A 247 14.61 -51.45 -25.21
C VAL A 247 13.75 -52.41 -24.38
N GLY A 248 12.42 -52.36 -24.52
CA GLY A 248 11.48 -53.26 -23.85
C GLY A 248 11.16 -52.91 -22.39
N LEU A 249 11.62 -51.76 -21.89
CA LEU A 249 11.34 -51.26 -20.53
C LEU A 249 10.10 -50.36 -20.51
N ALA A 250 9.00 -50.85 -21.09
CA ALA A 250 7.73 -50.11 -21.11
C ALA A 250 6.97 -50.21 -19.76
N GLY A 251 6.04 -49.28 -19.52
CA GLY A 251 5.17 -49.29 -18.33
C GLY A 251 5.75 -48.50 -17.16
N THR A 252 5.89 -49.14 -15.99
CA THR A 252 6.28 -48.50 -14.72
C THR A 252 7.61 -47.75 -14.78
N ALA A 253 8.55 -48.20 -15.62
CA ALA A 253 9.87 -47.58 -15.79
C ALA A 253 9.83 -46.15 -16.40
N SER A 254 8.73 -45.77 -17.05
CA SER A 254 8.54 -44.44 -17.67
C SER A 254 7.44 -43.60 -17.02
N ALA A 255 6.80 -44.11 -15.95
CA ALA A 255 5.62 -43.49 -15.35
C ALA A 255 5.90 -42.07 -14.81
N ASN A 256 7.04 -41.89 -14.13
CA ASN A 256 7.44 -40.59 -13.58
C ASN A 256 7.70 -39.56 -14.70
N GLN A 257 8.41 -39.96 -15.75
CA GLN A 257 8.70 -39.08 -16.89
C GLN A 257 7.41 -38.67 -17.61
N LEU A 258 6.46 -39.59 -17.79
CA LEU A 258 5.15 -39.28 -18.37
C LEU A 258 4.38 -38.27 -17.52
N GLN A 259 4.41 -38.41 -16.19
CA GLN A 259 3.76 -37.45 -15.29
C GLN A 259 4.40 -36.05 -15.41
N ILE A 260 5.73 -35.97 -15.46
CA ILE A 260 6.44 -34.68 -15.61
C ILE A 260 6.12 -34.04 -16.97
N VAL A 261 6.12 -34.82 -18.05
CA VAL A 261 5.77 -34.33 -19.39
C VAL A 261 4.35 -33.76 -19.42
N GLY A 262 3.39 -34.45 -18.78
CA GLY A 262 2.02 -33.97 -18.64
C GLY A 262 1.95 -32.64 -17.87
N ALA A 263 2.60 -32.57 -16.71
CA ALA A 263 2.62 -31.35 -15.90
C ALA A 263 3.27 -30.15 -16.64
N ILE A 264 4.37 -30.39 -17.36
CA ILE A 264 4.98 -29.36 -18.21
C ILE A 264 4.02 -28.90 -19.29
N ALA A 265 3.31 -29.82 -19.96
CA ALA A 265 2.33 -29.48 -20.99
C ALA A 265 1.21 -28.59 -20.43
N ASP A 266 0.67 -28.96 -19.27
CA ASP A 266 -0.41 -28.21 -18.61
C ASP A 266 0.04 -26.78 -18.27
N HIS A 267 1.23 -26.62 -17.69
CA HIS A 267 1.75 -25.30 -17.32
C HIS A 267 2.18 -24.47 -18.53
N VAL A 268 2.73 -25.08 -19.58
CA VAL A 268 3.05 -24.39 -20.84
C VAL A 268 1.78 -23.84 -21.50
N ASN A 269 0.73 -24.65 -21.59
CA ASN A 269 -0.56 -24.23 -22.16
C ASN A 269 -1.19 -23.15 -21.29
N GLY A 270 -1.26 -23.37 -19.97
CA GLY A 270 -1.82 -22.41 -19.02
C GLY A 270 -1.11 -21.05 -19.04
N MET A 271 0.22 -21.04 -19.12
CA MET A 271 1.01 -19.82 -19.29
C MET A 271 0.69 -19.12 -20.61
N SER A 272 0.71 -19.86 -21.73
CA SER A 272 0.52 -19.30 -23.08
C SER A 272 -0.86 -18.66 -23.24
N ASP A 273 -1.92 -19.36 -22.81
CA ASP A 273 -3.30 -18.85 -22.83
C ASP A 273 -3.45 -17.54 -22.03
N LYS A 274 -2.77 -17.46 -20.88
CA LYS A 274 -2.83 -16.28 -20.01
C LYS A 274 -2.03 -15.11 -20.58
N VAL A 275 -0.90 -15.38 -21.24
CA VAL A 275 -0.15 -14.36 -21.99
C VAL A 275 -0.99 -13.80 -23.14
N GLU A 276 -1.65 -14.64 -23.93
CA GLU A 276 -2.55 -14.18 -25.00
C GLU A 276 -3.70 -13.33 -24.46
N LYS A 277 -4.35 -13.79 -23.38
CA LYS A 277 -5.40 -13.03 -22.70
C LYS A 277 -4.90 -11.66 -22.22
N MET A 278 -3.72 -11.60 -21.62
CA MET A 278 -3.10 -10.35 -21.18
C MET A 278 -2.81 -9.41 -22.35
N ILE A 279 -2.31 -9.92 -23.48
CA ILE A 279 -2.05 -9.14 -24.69
C ILE A 279 -3.36 -8.56 -25.24
N ALA A 280 -4.42 -9.36 -25.31
CA ALA A 280 -5.74 -8.92 -25.75
C ALA A 280 -6.32 -7.85 -24.81
N ALA A 281 -6.26 -8.05 -23.49
CA ALA A 281 -6.69 -7.07 -22.50
C ALA A 281 -5.93 -5.75 -22.64
N ARG A 282 -4.60 -5.82 -22.85
CA ARG A 282 -3.76 -4.64 -23.10
C ARG A 282 -4.18 -3.91 -24.37
N LYS A 283 -4.52 -4.62 -25.45
CA LYS A 283 -5.00 -4.01 -26.70
C LYS A 283 -6.27 -3.19 -26.45
N VAL A 284 -7.27 -3.79 -25.81
CA VAL A 284 -8.54 -3.12 -25.46
C VAL A 284 -8.28 -1.91 -24.54
N ALA A 285 -7.46 -2.07 -23.50
CA ALA A 285 -7.16 -0.99 -22.57
C ALA A 285 -6.48 0.22 -23.26
N ASN A 286 -5.66 0.00 -24.29
CA ASN A 286 -4.98 1.09 -25.01
C ASN A 286 -5.93 1.96 -25.83
N GLU A 287 -7.05 1.41 -26.30
CA GLU A 287 -8.04 2.11 -27.11
C GLU A 287 -8.95 3.03 -26.28
N ILE A 288 -8.93 2.90 -24.95
CA ILE A 288 -9.69 3.78 -24.05
C ILE A 288 -9.12 5.21 -24.12
N ALA A 289 -9.96 6.20 -24.42
CA ALA A 289 -9.51 7.60 -24.50
C ALA A 289 -9.25 8.22 -23.12
N ASP A 290 -10.16 7.97 -22.16
CA ASP A 290 -10.08 8.52 -20.81
C ASP A 290 -8.98 7.84 -19.98
N THR A 291 -8.05 8.63 -19.47
CA THR A 291 -6.86 8.12 -18.76
C THR A 291 -7.20 7.42 -17.46
N ARG A 292 -8.20 7.90 -16.71
CA ARG A 292 -8.63 7.24 -15.48
C ARG A 292 -9.22 5.86 -15.76
N LYS A 293 -10.14 5.76 -16.73
CA LYS A 293 -10.72 4.47 -17.17
C LYS A 293 -9.65 3.55 -17.73
N LYS A 294 -8.68 4.07 -18.47
CA LYS A 294 -7.53 3.31 -18.96
C LYS A 294 -6.70 2.75 -17.81
N ALA A 295 -6.36 3.55 -16.81
CA ALA A 295 -5.60 3.11 -15.64
C ALA A 295 -6.35 2.01 -14.86
N ILE A 296 -7.66 2.15 -14.69
CA ILE A 296 -8.51 1.11 -14.09
C ILE A 296 -8.51 -0.16 -14.93
N ALA A 297 -8.65 -0.06 -16.25
CA ALA A 297 -8.59 -1.24 -17.13
C ALA A 297 -7.24 -1.96 -17.03
N TYR A 298 -6.13 -1.23 -16.98
CA TYR A 298 -4.80 -1.80 -16.75
C TYR A 298 -4.69 -2.51 -15.39
N CYS A 299 -5.26 -1.93 -14.33
CA CYS A 299 -5.29 -2.53 -13.00
C CYS A 299 -6.15 -3.81 -12.95
N ASP A 300 -7.38 -3.74 -13.45
CA ASP A 300 -8.38 -4.79 -13.20
C ASP A 300 -8.30 -5.94 -14.22
N THR A 301 -7.86 -5.65 -15.45
CA THR A 301 -7.89 -6.64 -16.55
C THR A 301 -6.51 -7.07 -17.04
N VAL A 302 -5.52 -6.16 -17.07
CA VAL A 302 -4.17 -6.50 -17.54
C VAL A 302 -3.36 -7.09 -16.39
N LYS A 303 -3.24 -6.35 -15.28
CA LYS A 303 -2.44 -6.77 -14.11
C LYS A 303 -3.00 -8.04 -13.45
N SER A 304 -4.31 -8.28 -13.52
CA SER A 304 -4.93 -9.51 -12.99
C SER A 304 -4.46 -10.80 -13.67
N CYS A 305 -3.83 -10.71 -14.85
CA CYS A 305 -3.24 -11.87 -15.50
C CYS A 305 -1.83 -12.21 -14.97
N PHE A 306 -1.16 -11.30 -14.25
CA PHE A 306 0.26 -11.44 -13.92
C PHE A 306 0.53 -12.60 -12.98
N ASP A 307 -0.27 -12.75 -11.92
CA ASP A 307 -0.09 -13.81 -10.93
C ASP A 307 -0.36 -15.20 -11.52
N ASP A 308 -1.34 -15.31 -12.42
CA ASP A 308 -1.63 -16.57 -13.14
C ASP A 308 -0.49 -16.97 -14.08
N ILE A 309 0.08 -16.02 -14.83
CA ILE A 309 1.25 -16.27 -15.69
C ILE A 309 2.42 -16.71 -14.82
N ARG A 310 2.73 -15.92 -13.78
CA ARG A 310 3.81 -16.19 -12.85
C ARG A 310 3.67 -17.55 -12.19
N TYR A 311 2.47 -17.92 -11.74
CA TYR A 311 2.22 -19.22 -11.13
C TYR A 311 2.66 -20.38 -12.03
N ASN A 312 2.33 -20.34 -13.33
CA ASN A 312 2.74 -21.38 -14.27
C ASN A 312 4.25 -21.37 -14.51
N VAL A 313 4.87 -20.18 -14.62
CA VAL A 313 6.33 -20.04 -14.75
C VAL A 313 7.06 -20.61 -13.53
N ASP A 314 6.61 -20.27 -12.32
CA ASP A 314 7.21 -20.73 -11.07
C ASP A 314 7.09 -22.26 -10.92
N LYS A 315 6.00 -22.87 -11.43
CA LYS A 315 5.87 -24.34 -11.49
C LYS A 315 6.79 -24.96 -12.53
N LEU A 316 6.96 -24.34 -13.69
CA LEU A 316 7.91 -24.79 -14.71
C LEU A 316 9.35 -24.73 -14.19
N GLU A 317 9.73 -23.70 -13.42
CA GLU A 317 11.06 -23.56 -12.82
C GLU A 317 11.47 -24.78 -11.98
N LEU A 318 10.50 -25.40 -11.29
CA LEU A 318 10.73 -26.58 -10.45
C LEU A 318 10.83 -27.87 -11.25
N LEU A 319 10.21 -27.92 -12.43
CA LEU A 319 10.14 -29.13 -13.26
C LEU A 319 11.28 -29.19 -14.28
N VAL A 320 11.68 -28.05 -14.83
CA VAL A 320 12.71 -27.94 -15.87
C VAL A 320 14.11 -28.06 -15.29
N ASP A 321 15.00 -28.76 -16.01
CA ASP A 321 16.42 -28.86 -15.65
C ASP A 321 17.04 -27.47 -15.47
N ASP A 322 17.73 -27.29 -14.36
CA ASP A 322 18.41 -26.04 -13.95
C ASP A 322 19.35 -25.52 -15.04
N LYS A 323 20.03 -26.43 -15.77
CA LYS A 323 20.94 -26.06 -16.87
C LYS A 323 20.24 -25.47 -18.09
N LEU A 324 18.96 -25.75 -18.26
CA LEU A 324 18.14 -25.24 -19.35
C LEU A 324 17.33 -24.02 -18.94
N TRP A 325 17.30 -23.70 -17.64
CA TRP A 325 16.58 -22.56 -17.11
C TRP A 325 17.44 -21.30 -17.22
N GLU A 326 17.00 -20.34 -18.04
CA GLU A 326 17.83 -19.17 -18.40
C GLU A 326 17.84 -18.08 -17.34
N LEU A 327 16.81 -18.00 -16.50
CA LEU A 327 16.69 -16.94 -15.49
C LEU A 327 17.36 -17.35 -14.18
N PRO A 328 18.11 -16.45 -13.52
CA PRO A 328 18.63 -16.73 -12.19
C PRO A 328 17.50 -17.05 -11.21
N LYS A 329 17.66 -18.11 -10.43
CA LYS A 329 16.68 -18.51 -9.42
C LYS A 329 16.78 -17.60 -8.20
N TYR A 330 15.69 -17.49 -7.43
CA TYR A 330 15.67 -16.64 -6.23
C TYR A 330 16.79 -16.97 -5.24
N ARG A 331 17.18 -18.25 -5.10
CA ARG A 331 18.29 -18.65 -4.23
C ARG A 331 19.62 -18.02 -4.65
N GLU A 332 19.80 -17.78 -5.94
CA GLU A 332 21.02 -17.22 -6.52
C GLU A 332 21.01 -15.70 -6.33
N LEU A 333 19.88 -15.05 -6.67
CA LEU A 333 19.70 -13.61 -6.49
C LEU A 333 19.82 -13.16 -5.02
N LEU A 334 19.40 -13.98 -4.06
CA LEU A 334 19.34 -13.60 -2.65
C LEU A 334 20.58 -14.02 -1.84
N PHE A 335 21.25 -15.11 -2.20
CA PHE A 335 22.26 -15.72 -1.32
C PHE A 335 23.61 -16.00 -1.99
N LEU A 336 23.66 -16.16 -3.32
CA LEU A 336 24.95 -16.33 -4.00
C LEU A 336 25.57 -14.94 -4.22
N ARG A 337 26.73 -14.72 -3.60
CA ARG A 337 27.54 -13.51 -3.75
C ARG A 337 28.66 -13.74 -4.75
#